data_AF-A0A970NHF0-F1
#
_entry.id   AF-A0A970NHF0-F1
#
_cell.length_a   1.000
_cell.length_b   1.000
_cell.length_c   1.000
_cell.angle_alpha   90.00
_cell.angle_beta   90.00
_cell.angle_gamma   90.00
#
_symmetry.space_group_name_H-M   'P 1'
#
loop_
_entity.id
_entity.type
_entity.pdbx_description
1 polymer ?
#
loop_
_entity_poly.entity_id
_entity_poly.type
_entity_poly.pdbx_seq_one_letter_code
_entity_poly.pdbx_strand_id
1 'polypeptide(L)'
;MRHAHSPQVRFGFLPEVEIRAAFDGAAVTSDAGLLLVAQLEEEVGLFRSLAAVIDVPRQLSKCRHSTLELLTQRVMALVAGYEDCNDHTLLRRDPGLKTATKRRALSGADLASQPTLSVTTTVKPPSVIRRGLGLG
;
A
#
# COMPACT_ATOMS: atom_id res chain seq x y z
N MET A 1 13.74 24.73 24.61
CA MET A 1 14.32 24.42 23.29
C MET A 1 13.32 24.85 22.23
N ARG A 2 13.70 25.76 21.32
CA ARG A 2 12.86 26.17 20.20
C ARG A 2 13.12 25.19 19.06
N HIS A 3 12.13 24.39 18.67
CA HIS A 3 12.26 23.53 17.50
C HIS A 3 12.43 24.42 16.28
N ALA A 4 13.57 24.29 15.59
CA ALA A 4 13.77 24.92 14.30
C ALA A 4 12.65 24.48 13.34
N HIS A 5 12.10 25.40 12.55
CA HIS A 5 11.10 25.13 11.53
C HIS A 5 11.72 24.28 10.42
N SER A 6 11.73 22.96 10.60
CA SER A 6 11.99 22.04 9.49
C SER A 6 10.91 22.24 8.43
N PRO A 7 11.27 22.26 7.13
CA PRO A 7 10.28 22.34 6.06
C PRO A 7 9.30 21.17 6.20
N GLN A 8 8.00 21.48 6.22
CA GLN A 8 6.95 20.48 6.34
C GLN A 8 6.59 19.94 4.96
N VAL A 9 6.61 18.62 4.82
CA VAL A 9 6.10 17.93 3.63
C VAL A 9 4.60 17.74 3.77
N ARG A 10 3.85 18.02 2.71
CA ARG A 10 2.41 17.77 2.64
C ARG A 10 2.15 16.53 1.81
N PHE A 11 1.22 15.71 2.29
CA PHE A 11 0.76 14.51 1.60
C PHE A 11 -0.65 14.72 1.07
N GLY A 12 -0.85 14.46 -0.23
CA GLY A 12 -2.14 14.59 -0.92
C GLY A 12 -2.92 13.28 -1.01
N PHE A 13 -2.31 12.14 -0.72
CA PHE A 13 -2.92 10.83 -0.92
C PHE A 13 -4.03 10.47 0.10
N LEU A 14 -4.15 11.22 1.21
CA LEU A 14 -5.16 11.04 2.25
C LEU A 14 -5.66 12.41 2.78
N PRO A 15 -6.39 13.19 1.98
CA PRO A 15 -6.65 14.62 2.25
C PRO A 15 -7.54 14.88 3.47
N GLU A 16 -8.30 13.89 3.91
CA GLU A 16 -9.21 13.98 5.07
C GLU A 16 -8.50 13.85 6.43
N VAL A 17 -7.20 13.58 6.42
CA VAL A 17 -6.42 13.26 7.61
C VAL A 17 -5.16 14.13 7.63
N GLU A 18 -4.98 14.89 8.70
CA GLU A 18 -3.71 15.54 8.96
C GLU A 18 -2.69 14.50 9.44
N ILE A 19 -1.57 14.39 8.72
CA ILE A 19 -0.47 13.48 9.07
C ILE A 19 0.63 14.30 9.73
N ARG A 20 0.91 14.01 11.01
CA ARG A 20 2.01 14.62 11.77
C ARG A 20 2.98 13.55 12.23
N ALA A 21 4.27 13.71 11.91
CA ALA A 21 5.33 12.90 12.48
C ALA A 21 5.75 13.50 13.83
N ALA A 22 5.64 12.70 14.88
CA ALA A 22 6.07 13.05 16.22
C ALA A 22 6.80 11.86 16.85
N PHE A 23 7.73 12.13 17.76
CA PHE A 23 8.60 11.11 18.38
C PHE A 23 8.12 10.68 19.78
N ASP A 24 6.97 11.18 20.22
CA ASP A 24 6.36 10.98 21.54
C ASP A 24 4.97 10.31 21.47
N GLY A 25 4.61 9.77 20.29
CA GLY A 25 3.30 9.16 20.05
C GLY A 25 3.18 7.72 20.55
N ALA A 26 1.98 7.33 20.97
CA ALA A 26 1.67 5.94 21.37
C ALA A 26 1.61 4.95 20.18
N ALA A 27 1.39 5.44 18.96
CA ALA A 27 1.39 4.66 17.74
C ALA A 27 2.66 4.95 16.95
N VAL A 28 3.62 4.03 17.01
CA VAL A 28 4.95 4.16 16.40
C VAL A 28 5.06 3.20 15.21
N THR A 29 5.80 3.62 14.19
CA THR A 29 6.14 2.81 13.01
C THR A 29 7.58 3.07 12.63
N SER A 30 8.26 2.04 12.13
CA SER A 30 9.60 2.16 11.54
C SER A 30 9.54 2.46 10.03
N ASP A 31 8.35 2.36 9.42
CA ASP A 31 8.15 2.39 7.97
C ASP A 31 7.53 3.72 7.49
N ALA A 32 7.73 4.81 8.24
CA ALA A 32 7.20 6.13 7.90
C ALA A 32 7.69 6.64 6.53
N GLY A 33 8.81 6.12 6.01
CA GLY A 33 9.29 6.41 4.65
C GLY A 33 8.30 6.01 3.55
N LEU A 34 7.42 5.04 3.81
CA LEU A 34 6.39 4.61 2.85
C LEU A 34 5.38 5.72 2.51
N LEU A 35 5.25 6.76 3.33
CA LEU A 35 4.39 7.91 3.02
C LEU A 35 4.87 8.66 1.78
N LEU A 36 6.19 8.69 1.52
CA LEU A 36 6.75 9.28 0.29
C LEU A 36 6.38 8.44 -0.94
N VAL A 37 6.40 7.11 -0.79
CA VAL A 37 6.01 6.18 -1.86
C VAL A 37 4.52 6.30 -2.16
N ALA A 38 3.70 6.46 -1.12
CA ALA A 38 2.26 6.70 -1.27
C ALA A 38 1.97 8.02 -1.99
N GLN A 39 2.75 9.06 -1.71
CA GLN A 39 2.65 10.34 -2.43
C GLN A 39 3.05 10.18 -3.90
N LEU A 40 4.15 9.49 -4.17
CA LEU A 40 4.60 9.21 -5.53
C LEU A 40 3.56 8.39 -6.31
N GLU A 41 2.99 7.35 -5.71
CA GLU A 41 1.90 6.58 -6.34
C GLU A 41 0.66 7.44 -6.59
N GLU A 42 0.38 8.44 -5.74
CA GLU A 42 -0.75 9.32 -5.99
C GLU A 42 -0.57 10.16 -7.25
N GLU A 43 0.66 10.61 -7.49
CA GLU A 43 1.04 11.39 -8.66
C GLU A 43 1.18 10.53 -9.94
N VAL A 44 1.72 9.32 -9.81
CA VAL A 44 2.04 8.44 -10.96
C VAL A 44 0.89 7.50 -11.32
N GLY A 45 0.17 6.96 -10.33
CA GLY A 45 -0.94 6.01 -10.54
C GLY A 45 -0.52 4.64 -11.09
N LEU A 46 0.69 4.18 -10.80
CA LEU A 46 1.23 2.92 -11.31
C LEU A 46 0.46 1.72 -10.75
N PHE A 47 0.18 1.70 -9.45
CA PHE A 47 -0.51 0.58 -8.80
C PHE A 47 -1.96 0.53 -9.26
N ARG A 48 -2.61 1.68 -9.46
CA ARG A 48 -3.94 1.76 -10.09
C ARG A 48 -3.94 1.13 -11.47
N SER A 49 -2.96 1.48 -12.31
CA SER A 49 -2.83 0.95 -13.66
C SER A 49 -2.59 -0.56 -13.68
N LEU A 50 -1.72 -1.05 -12.79
CA LEU A 50 -1.43 -2.47 -12.67
C LEU A 50 -2.63 -3.27 -12.13
N ALA A 51 -3.35 -2.75 -11.14
CA ALA A 51 -4.54 -3.39 -10.60
C ALA A 51 -5.68 -3.53 -11.62
N ALA A 52 -5.74 -2.64 -12.62
CA ALA A 52 -6.74 -2.69 -13.68
C ALA A 52 -6.50 -3.83 -14.69
N VAL A 53 -5.26 -4.32 -14.81
CA VAL A 53 -4.88 -5.38 -15.76
C VAL A 53 -4.61 -6.74 -15.10
N ILE A 54 -4.52 -6.76 -13.77
CA ILE A 54 -4.40 -8.00 -13.00
C ILE A 54 -5.77 -8.63 -12.84
N ASP A 55 -5.93 -9.83 -13.40
CA ASP A 55 -7.10 -10.67 -13.16
C ASP A 55 -6.80 -11.68 -12.05
N VAL A 56 -7.56 -11.61 -10.95
CA VAL A 56 -7.51 -12.59 -9.87
C VAL A 56 -8.92 -13.17 -9.75
N PRO A 57 -9.12 -14.45 -10.12
CA PRO A 57 -10.43 -15.07 -10.05
C PRO A 57 -10.89 -15.13 -8.59
N ARG A 58 -11.86 -14.29 -8.24
CA ARG A 58 -12.40 -14.18 -6.88
C ARG A 58 -13.92 -14.02 -6.92
N GLN A 59 -14.59 -14.59 -5.93
CA GLN A 59 -16.01 -14.34 -5.70
C GLN A 59 -16.15 -12.95 -5.06
N LEU A 60 -16.39 -11.93 -5.88
CA LEU A 60 -16.38 -10.52 -5.46
C LEU A 60 -17.32 -10.22 -4.29
N SER A 61 -18.47 -10.90 -4.21
CA SER A 61 -19.42 -10.77 -3.10
C SER A 61 -18.88 -11.20 -1.74
N LYS A 62 -17.77 -11.94 -1.71
CA LYS A 62 -17.07 -12.39 -0.50
C LYS A 62 -15.75 -11.66 -0.27
N CYS A 63 -15.42 -10.68 -1.12
CA CYS A 63 -14.17 -9.95 -1.05
C CYS A 63 -14.33 -8.67 -0.23
N ARG A 64 -13.63 -8.60 0.91
CA ARG A 64 -13.53 -7.37 1.71
C ARG A 64 -12.52 -6.37 1.14
N HIS A 65 -11.52 -6.86 0.40
CA HIS A 65 -10.42 -6.07 -0.13
C HIS A 65 -10.38 -6.16 -1.66
N SER A 66 -10.33 -4.99 -2.31
CA SER A 66 -10.19 -4.86 -3.75
C SER A 66 -8.80 -5.34 -4.23
N THR A 67 -8.66 -5.61 -5.54
CA THR A 67 -7.35 -5.96 -6.13
C THR A 67 -6.33 -4.87 -5.88
N LEU A 68 -6.74 -3.60 -6.04
CA LEU A 68 -5.89 -2.45 -5.79
C LEU A 68 -5.39 -2.39 -4.34
N GLU A 69 -6.26 -2.63 -3.36
CA GLU A 69 -5.85 -2.62 -1.95
C GLU A 69 -4.83 -3.72 -1.64
N LEU A 70 -5.04 -4.94 -2.14
CA LEU A 70 -4.12 -6.04 -1.93
C LEU A 70 -2.77 -5.80 -2.62
N LEU A 71 -2.81 -5.31 -3.86
CA LEU A 71 -1.61 -4.97 -4.62
C LEU A 71 -0.83 -3.84 -3.94
N THR A 72 -1.51 -2.77 -3.54
CA THR A 72 -0.89 -1.63 -2.84
C THR A 72 -0.23 -2.10 -1.55
N GLN A 73 -0.95 -2.85 -0.71
CA GLN A 73 -0.40 -3.40 0.52
C GLN A 73 0.84 -4.28 0.25
N ARG A 74 0.79 -5.12 -0.79
CA ARG A 74 1.89 -6.01 -1.14
C ARG A 74 3.11 -5.26 -1.64
N VAL A 75 2.94 -4.30 -2.54
CA VAL A 75 4.05 -3.51 -3.08
C VAL A 75 4.69 -2.66 -1.98
N MET A 76 3.89 -2.02 -1.11
CA MET A 76 4.41 -1.25 0.02
C MET A 76 5.24 -2.12 0.98
N ALA A 77 4.79 -3.35 1.25
CA ALA A 77 5.55 -4.30 2.08
C ALA A 77 6.90 -4.66 1.44
N LEU A 78 6.92 -4.95 0.14
CA LEU A 78 8.16 -5.22 -0.60
C LEU A 78 9.11 -4.03 -0.57
N VAL A 79 8.60 -2.80 -0.72
CA VAL A 79 9.42 -1.58 -0.63
C VAL A 79 10.02 -1.39 0.77
N ALA A 80 9.30 -1.78 1.81
CA ALA A 80 9.80 -1.79 3.18
C ALA A 80 10.72 -3.00 3.51
N GLY A 81 10.95 -3.91 2.56
CA GLY A 81 11.81 -5.09 2.74
C GLY A 81 11.11 -6.33 3.30
N TYR A 82 9.78 -6.32 3.40
CA TYR A 82 8.98 -7.47 3.84
C TYR A 82 8.62 -8.36 2.65
N GLU A 83 9.50 -9.33 2.38
CA GLU A 83 9.34 -10.26 1.26
C GLU A 83 8.25 -11.31 1.54
N ASP A 84 8.15 -11.81 2.76
CA ASP A 84 7.18 -12.84 3.11
C ASP A 84 5.83 -12.25 3.55
N CYS A 85 4.77 -13.01 3.33
CA CYS A 85 3.43 -12.57 3.74
C CYS A 85 3.14 -12.80 5.24
N ASN A 86 3.97 -13.55 5.96
CA ASN A 86 3.79 -13.89 7.39
C ASN A 86 3.75 -12.64 8.29
N ASP A 87 4.56 -11.64 8.00
CA ASP A 87 4.64 -10.38 8.74
C ASP A 87 3.33 -9.59 8.72
N HIS A 88 2.47 -9.81 7.72
CA HIS A 88 1.16 -9.18 7.62
C HIS A 88 0.15 -9.61 8.68
N THR A 89 0.49 -10.58 9.54
CA THR A 89 -0.27 -10.81 10.77
C THR A 89 -0.19 -9.60 11.70
N LEU A 90 1.00 -8.97 11.78
CA LEU A 90 1.26 -7.79 12.61
C LEU A 90 1.18 -6.50 11.77
N LEU A 91 1.84 -6.45 10.61
CA LEU A 91 1.91 -5.24 9.77
C LEU A 91 0.55 -4.73 9.31
N ARG A 92 -0.50 -5.57 9.27
CA ARG A 92 -1.86 -5.11 8.95
C ARG A 92 -2.43 -4.05 9.90
N ARG A 93 -1.79 -3.88 11.07
CA ARG A 93 -2.13 -2.88 12.09
C ARG A 93 -1.09 -1.76 12.19
N ASP A 94 0.02 -1.85 11.47
CA ASP A 94 1.07 -0.83 11.51
C ASP A 94 0.50 0.52 11.05
N PRO A 95 0.64 1.61 11.83
CA PRO A 95 0.04 2.89 11.52
C PRO A 95 0.65 3.54 10.26
N GLY A 96 1.94 3.30 9.99
CA GLY A 96 2.63 3.79 8.80
C GLY A 96 2.11 3.12 7.54
N LEU A 97 2.06 1.78 7.53
CA LEU A 97 1.58 0.99 6.42
C LEU A 97 0.08 1.22 6.16
N LYS A 98 -0.74 1.34 7.21
CA LYS A 98 -2.15 1.74 7.06
C LYS A 98 -2.25 3.10 6.38
N THR A 99 -1.49 4.09 6.84
CA THR A 99 -1.53 5.43 6.26
C THR A 99 -1.06 5.43 4.80
N ALA A 100 0.06 4.76 4.49
CA ALA A 100 0.61 4.66 3.14
C ALA A 100 -0.33 3.93 2.16
N THR A 101 -1.20 3.05 2.67
CA THR A 101 -2.26 2.37 1.89
C THR A 101 -3.60 3.13 1.92
N LYS A 102 -3.56 4.43 2.22
CA LYS A 102 -4.71 5.36 2.28
C LYS A 102 -5.77 4.98 3.31
N ARG A 103 -5.34 4.41 4.43
CA ARG A 103 -6.22 3.96 5.51
C ARG A 103 -5.87 4.71 6.78
N ARG A 104 -6.89 5.13 7.54
CA ARG A 104 -6.69 5.83 8.81
C ARG A 104 -5.87 4.96 9.77
N ALA A 105 -4.74 5.49 10.25
CA ALA A 105 -3.79 4.77 11.12
C ALA A 105 -4.46 4.11 12.32
N LEU A 106 -5.24 4.89 13.09
CA LEU A 106 -5.80 4.44 14.37
C LEU A 106 -7.23 3.90 14.26
N SER A 107 -8.08 4.58 13.48
CA SER A 107 -9.52 4.25 13.38
C SER A 107 -9.91 3.49 12.11
N GLY A 108 -9.02 3.41 11.13
CA GLY A 108 -9.27 2.64 9.92
C GLY A 108 -9.30 1.14 10.21
N ALA A 109 -10.07 0.39 9.43
CA ALA A 109 -10.04 -1.07 9.49
C ALA A 109 -8.61 -1.61 9.28
N ASP A 110 -8.32 -2.80 9.81
CA ASP A 110 -7.05 -3.47 9.53
C ASP A 110 -6.90 -3.77 8.03
N LEU A 111 -5.64 -3.83 7.59
CA LEU A 111 -5.31 -4.33 6.26
C LEU A 111 -5.55 -5.84 6.14
N ALA A 112 -5.38 -6.36 4.92
CA ALA A 112 -5.54 -7.78 4.65
C ALA A 112 -4.53 -8.60 5.46
N SER A 113 -4.98 -9.72 5.99
CA SER A 113 -4.13 -10.68 6.70
C SER A 113 -3.28 -11.51 5.73
N GLN A 114 -2.27 -12.21 6.25
CA GLN A 114 -1.43 -13.13 5.48
C GLN A 114 -2.22 -14.05 4.52
N PRO A 115 -3.26 -14.80 4.93
CA PRO A 115 -3.93 -15.73 4.01
C PRO A 115 -4.67 -15.00 2.89
N THR A 116 -5.09 -13.77 3.13
CA THR A 116 -5.76 -12.94 2.12
C THR A 116 -4.76 -12.41 1.10
N LEU A 117 -3.53 -12.07 1.53
CA LEU A 117 -2.49 -11.54 0.64
C LEU A 117 -1.82 -12.60 -0.23
N SER A 118 -1.71 -13.84 0.26
CA SER A 118 -1.12 -14.95 -0.50
C SER A 118 -1.86 -15.26 -1.81
N VAL A 119 -3.10 -14.77 -2.00
CA VAL A 119 -3.78 -14.87 -3.31
C VAL A 119 -3.04 -14.08 -4.40
N THR A 120 -2.33 -13.01 -4.04
CA THR A 120 -1.60 -12.13 -4.96
C THR A 120 -0.37 -12.79 -5.57
N THR A 121 0.16 -13.86 -4.96
CA THR A 121 1.26 -14.65 -5.56
C THR A 121 0.74 -15.71 -6.54
N THR A 122 -0.56 -16.01 -6.51
CA THR A 122 -1.23 -16.95 -7.44
C THR A 122 -1.80 -16.23 -8.68
N VAL A 123 -1.32 -15.01 -8.96
CA VAL A 123 -1.79 -14.21 -10.09
C VAL A 123 -1.14 -14.71 -11.37
N LYS A 124 -1.95 -15.01 -12.39
CA LYS A 124 -1.44 -15.22 -13.74
C LYS A 124 -1.26 -13.85 -14.39
N PRO A 125 -0.08 -13.53 -14.96
CA PRO A 125 0.01 -12.34 -15.80
C PRO A 125 -1.02 -12.49 -16.93
N PRO A 126 -1.72 -11.42 -17.33
CA PRO A 126 -2.53 -11.47 -18.53
C PRO A 126 -1.63 -11.92 -19.69
N SER A 127 -2.18 -12.65 -20.66
CA SER A 127 -1.46 -13.22 -21.82
C SER A 127 -0.85 -12.19 -22.79
N VAL A 128 -0.61 -10.96 -22.33
CA VAL A 128 -0.17 -9.77 -23.05
C VAL A 128 1.36 -9.64 -23.06
N ILE A 129 2.09 -10.75 -23.18
CA ILE A 129 3.54 -10.75 -23.54
C ILE A 129 3.75 -11.19 -25.01
N ARG A 130 2.68 -11.22 -25.83
CA ARG A 130 2.77 -11.61 -27.26
C ARG A 130 2.20 -10.60 -28.25
N ARG A 131 2.44 -9.29 -28.04
CA ARG A 131 2.21 -8.24 -29.06
C ARG A 131 3.24 -7.11 -28.95
N GLY A 132 4.51 -7.43 -29.19
CA GLY A 132 5.57 -6.42 -29.22
C GLY A 132 6.78 -6.71 -30.12
N LEU A 133 6.79 -7.84 -30.85
CA LEU A 133 7.90 -8.22 -31.75
C LEU A 133 7.37 -8.76 -33.09
N GLY A 134 6.33 -8.14 -33.64
CA GLY A 134 5.73 -8.55 -34.90
C GLY A 134 5.17 -7.37 -35.68
N LEU A 135 6.03 -6.82 -36.54
CA LEU A 135 5.75 -6.05 -37.76
C LEU A 135 5.21 -4.61 -37.61
N GLY A 136 5.99 -3.69 -38.18
CA GLY A 136 5.77 -2.26 -38.34
C GLY A 136 7.10 -1.58 -38.64
#